data_AF-A0A9E6DXI4-F1
#
_entry.id   AF-A0A9E6DXI4-F1
#
_cell.length_a   1.000
_cell.length_b   1.000
_cell.length_c   1.000
_cell.angle_alpha   90.00
_cell.angle_beta   90.00
_cell.angle_gamma   90.00
#
_symmetry.space_group_name_H-M   'P 1'
#
loop_
_entity.id
_entity.type
_entity.pdbx_description
1 polymer ?
#
loop_
_entity_poly.entity_id
_entity_poly.type
_entity_poly.pdbx_seq_one_letter_code
_entity_poly.pdbx_strand_id
1 'polypeptide(L)' 'MVAMVAARRNTKIKEFYDRLIQNGKKKMVAITAVMRKIITILNAQIRDYYKIKQMS' A
#
# COMPACT_ATOMS: atom_id res chain seq x y z
N MET A 1 -5.81 3.58 12.57
CA MET A 1 -5.41 2.51 11.62
C MET A 1 -4.83 3.12 10.35
N VAL A 2 -3.59 2.77 9.98
CA VAL A 2 -2.82 3.38 8.87
C VAL A 2 -3.52 3.29 7.52
N ALA A 3 -4.17 2.16 7.22
CA ALA A 3 -4.87 1.95 5.95
C ALA A 3 -6.03 2.94 5.71
N MET A 4 -6.81 3.28 6.75
CA MET A 4 -7.87 4.28 6.62
C MET A 4 -7.32 5.69 6.40
N VAL A 5 -6.20 6.03 7.03
CA VAL A 5 -5.53 7.32 6.83
C VAL A 5 -4.96 7.39 5.42
N ALA A 6 -4.31 6.32 4.96
CA ALA A 6 -3.74 6.21 3.62
C ALA A 6 -4.82 6.29 2.52
N ALA A 7 -5.97 5.63 2.71
CA ALA A 7 -7.10 5.72 1.78
C ALA A 7 -7.78 7.11 1.77
N ARG A 8 -7.57 7.96 2.78
CA ARG A 8 -8.10 9.34 2.81
C ARG A 8 -7.11 10.36 2.28
N ARG A 9 -5.81 10.19 2.57
CA ARG A 9 -4.74 11.16 2.25
C ARG A 9 -4.05 10.87 0.90
N ASN A 10 -4.05 9.63 0.43
CA ASN A 10 -3.31 9.21 -0.76
C ASN A 10 -4.27 8.69 -1.84
N THR A 11 -4.44 9.47 -2.90
CA THR A 11 -5.36 9.20 -4.01
C THR A 11 -5.09 7.85 -4.69
N LYS A 12 -3.83 7.47 -4.88
CA LYS A 12 -3.46 6.17 -5.50
C LYS A 12 -3.87 4.97 -4.64
N ILE A 13 -3.75 5.08 -3.32
CA ILE A 13 -4.15 4.03 -2.39
C ILE A 13 -5.68 3.95 -2.30
N LYS A 14 -6.35 5.11 -2.36
CA LYS A 14 -7.81 5.19 -2.44
C LYS A 14 -8.35 4.50 -3.69
N GLU A 15 -7.80 4.79 -4.87
CA GLU A 15 -8.20 4.13 -6.12
C GLU A 15 -7.98 2.62 -6.08
N PHE A 16 -6.90 2.14 -5.44
CA PHE A 16 -6.67 0.71 -5.26
C PHE A 16 -7.73 0.08 -4.33
N TYR A 17 -8.03 0.74 -3.22
CA TYR A 17 -9.09 0.31 -2.31
C TYR A 17 -10.46 0.29 -3.00
N ASP A 18 -10.83 1.37 -3.68
CA ASP A 18 -12.13 1.52 -4.35
C ASP A 18 -12.30 0.46 -5.45
N ARG A 19 -11.26 0.17 -6.24
CA ARG A 19 -11.28 -0.95 -7.21
C ARG A 19 -11.56 -2.29 -6.57
N LEU A 20 -10.98 -2.56 -5.39
CA LEU A 20 -11.24 -3.82 -4.67
C LEU A 20 -12.69 -3.90 -4.18
N ILE A 21 -13.25 -2.79 -3.70
CA ILE A 21 -14.65 -2.72 -3.28
C ILE A 21 -15.59 -2.87 -4.48
N GLN A 22 -15.31 -2.20 -5.60
CA GLN A 22 -16.09 -2.31 -6.84
C GLN A 22 -16.09 -3.74 -7.40
N ASN A 23 -14.97 -4.46 -7.25
CA ASN A 23 -14.87 -5.88 -7.59
C ASN A 23 -15.56 -6.82 -6.58
N GLY A 24 -16.39 -6.29 -5.67
CA GLY A 24 -17.19 -7.07 -4.72
C GLY A 24 -16.42 -7.63 -3.52
N LYS A 25 -15.18 -7.18 -3.27
CA LYS A 25 -14.42 -7.66 -2.09
C LYS A 25 -14.98 -7.04 -0.81
N LYS A 26 -15.04 -7.85 0.26
CA LYS A 26 -15.41 -7.38 1.60
C LYS A 26 -14.46 -6.24 2.04
N LYS A 27 -15.01 -5.20 2.69
CA LYS A 27 -14.26 -4.02 3.15
C LYS A 27 -13.00 -4.38 3.95
N MET A 28 -13.10 -5.35 4.86
CA MET A 28 -11.96 -5.81 5.65
C MET A 28 -10.85 -6.43 4.79
N VAL A 29 -11.20 -7.20 3.76
CA VAL A 29 -10.23 -7.79 2.83
C VAL A 29 -9.53 -6.70 2.01
N ALA A 30 -10.28 -5.69 1.57
CA ALA A 30 -9.72 -4.56 0.86
C ALA A 30 -8.75 -3.75 1.75
N ILE A 31 -9.06 -3.57 3.03
CA ILE A 31 -8.16 -2.91 4.00
C ILE A 31 -6.87 -3.74 4.19
N THR A 32 -6.97 -5.06 4.35
CA THR A 32 -5.79 -5.94 4.48
C THR A 32 -4.94 -5.92 3.22
N ALA A 33 -5.54 -5.90 2.02
CA ALA A 33 -4.82 -5.77 0.76
C ALA A 33 -4.09 -4.42 0.64
N VAL A 34 -4.71 -3.32 1.08
CA VAL A 34 -4.09 -2.00 1.17
C VAL A 34 -2.88 -2.03 2.10
N MET A 35 -2.99 -2.64 3.28
CA MET A 35 -1.87 -2.78 4.21
C MET A 35 -0.70 -3.52 3.59
N ARG A 36 -0.98 -4.65 2.92
CA ARG A 36 0.06 -5.43 2.23
C ARG A 36 0.74 -4.61 1.14
N LYS A 37 -0.02 -3.84 0.36
CA LYS A 37 0.53 -2.93 -0.66
C LYS A 37 1.48 -1.90 -0.05
N ILE A 38 1.14 -1.31 1.09
CA ILE A 38 1.99 -0.33 1.80
C ILE A 38 3.31 -0.99 2.24
N ILE A 39 3.25 -2.14 2.89
CA ILE A 39 4.44 -2.87 3.36
C ILE A 39 5.33 -3.25 2.19
N THR A 40 4.76 -3.70 1.07
CA THR A 40 5.54 -4.03 -0.13
C THR A 40 6.25 -2.81 -0.72
N ILE A 41 5.60 -1.64 -0.77
CA ILE A 41 6.22 -0.39 -1.24
C ILE A 41 7.39 -0.02 -0.32
N LEU A 42 7.17 -0.03 1.00
CA LEU A 42 8.21 0.30 1.97
C LEU A 42 9.40 -0.66 1.88
N ASN A 43 9.14 -1.97 1.78
CA ASN A 43 10.20 -2.96 1.63
C ASN A 43 10.98 -2.79 0.32
N ALA A 44 10.31 -2.40 -0.77
CA ALA A 44 10.98 -2.08 -2.02
C ALA A 44 11.89 -0.85 -1.88
N GLN A 45 11.38 0.24 -1.29
CA GLN A 45 12.16 1.46 -1.05
C GLN A 45 13.39 1.19 -0.16
N ILE A 46 13.22 0.39 0.89
CA ILE A 46 14.31 0.01 1.80
C ILE A 46 15.36 -0.83 1.07
N ARG A 47 14.94 -1.83 0.30
CA ARG A 47 15.85 -2.65 -0.50
C ARG A 47 16.63 -1.78 -1.50
N ASP A 48 15.94 -0.89 -2.19
CA ASP A 48 16.54 -0.02 -3.20
C ASP A 48 17.53 0.97 -2.53
N TYR A 49 17.19 1.49 -1.34
CA TYR A 49 18.09 2.30 -0.51
C TYR A 49 19.36 1.53 -0.11
N TYR A 50 19.24 0.30 0.40
CA TYR A 50 20.40 -0.52 0.76
C TYR A 50 21.25 -0.92 -0.44
N LYS A 51 20.64 -1.13 -1.61
CA LYS A 51 21.35 -1.42 -2.85
C LYS A 51 22.20 -0.24 -3.30
N ILE A 52 21.68 0.98 -3.19
CA ILE A 52 22.43 2.21 -3.50
C ILE A 52 23.55 2.44 -2.48
N LYS A 53 23.27 2.24 -1.18
CA LYS A 53 24.23 2.46 -0.09
C LYS A 53 25.41 1.47 -0.07
N GLN A 54 25.24 0.25 -0.58
CA GLN A 54 26.35 -0.71 -0.70
C GLN A 54 27.24 -0.47 -1.93
N MET A 55 26.82 0.38 -2.86
CA MET A 55 27.56 0.68 -4.10
C MET A 55 28.34 2.00 -4.02
N SER A 56 28.21 2.73 -2.90
CA SER A 56 28.97 3.94 -2.52
C SER A 56 29.99 3.62 -1.43
#